data_AF-A0A218ZRV0-F1
#
_entry.id   AF-A0A218ZRV0-F1
#
_cell.length_a   1.000
_cell.length_b   1.000
_cell.length_c   1.000
_cell.angle_alpha   90.00
_cell.angle_beta   90.00
_cell.angle_gamma   90.00
#
_symmetry.space_group_name_H-M   'P 1'
#
loop_
_entity.id
_entity.type
_entity.pdbx_description
1 polymer ?
#
loop_
_entity_poly.entity_id
_entity_poly.type
_entity_poly.pdbx_seq_one_letter_code
_entity_poly.pdbx_strand_id
1 'polypeptide(L)' 'MGMAVAFILGLYLGTLVQALVTDLLMPIIQFATPPGVVWQDISFGPFLVGQFMGALVTFLLVVLVVFLIVKVSEKAKIK' A
#
# COMPACT_ATOMS: atom_id res chain seq x y z
N MET A 1 27.29 -1.87 13.90
CA MET A 1 26.38 -0.74 14.22
C MET A 1 25.67 -0.20 12.98
N GLY A 2 26.37 0.16 11.88
CA GLY A 2 25.74 0.70 10.66
C GLY A 2 24.67 -0.17 9.98
N MET A 3 24.88 -1.50 9.87
CA MET A 3 23.88 -2.41 9.29
C MET A 3 22.56 -2.46 10.08
N ALA A 4 22.65 -2.38 11.42
CA ALA A 4 21.46 -2.41 12.27
C ALA A 4 20.59 -1.18 12.06
N VAL A 5 21.21 0.00 11.90
CA VAL A 5 20.50 1.25 11.62
C VAL A 5 19.83 1.22 10.25
N ALA A 6 20.54 0.77 9.21
CA ALA A 6 19.97 0.65 7.86
C ALA A 6 18.77 -0.31 7.81
N PHE A 7 18.85 -1.44 8.54
CA PHE A 7 17.76 -2.41 8.61
C PHE A 7 16.51 -1.84 9.30
N ILE A 8 16.69 -1.21 10.46
CA ILE A 8 15.58 -0.56 11.19
C ILE A 8 14.95 0.52 10.30
N LEU A 9 15.75 1.38 9.68
CA LEU A 9 15.24 2.42 8.80
C LEU A 9 14.44 1.82 7.62
N GLY A 10 14.94 0.74 7.01
CA GLY A 10 14.24 0.03 5.94
C GLY A 10 12.89 -0.53 6.36
N LEU A 11 12.79 -1.11 7.57
CA LEU A 11 11.52 -1.60 8.13
C LEU A 11 10.52 -0.46 8.33
N TYR A 12 10.95 0.63 8.97
CA TYR A 12 10.08 1.79 9.23
C TYR A 12 9.65 2.51 7.95
N LEU A 13 10.53 2.59 6.96
CA LEU A 13 10.18 3.10 5.62
C LEU A 13 9.12 2.21 4.96
N GLY A 14 9.26 0.89 5.07
CA GLY A 14 8.23 -0.05 4.61
C GLY A 14 6.87 0.19 5.26
N THR A 15 6.83 0.36 6.58
CA THR A 15 5.58 0.66 7.30
C THR A 15 5.00 2.04 6.95
N LEU A 16 5.84 3.04 6.70
CA LEU A 16 5.41 4.37 6.28
C LEU A 16 4.76 4.34 4.89
N VAL A 17 5.36 3.61 3.96
CA VAL A 17 4.79 3.41 2.62
C VAL A 17 3.47 2.65 2.71
N GLN A 18 3.41 1.62 3.56
CA GLN A 18 2.19 0.86 3.76
C GLN A 18 1.07 1.75 4.31
N ALA A 19 1.33 2.54 5.35
CA ALA A 19 0.37 3.49 5.91
C ALA A 19 -0.08 4.53 4.87
N LEU A 20 0.83 5.03 4.03
CA LEU A 20 0.48 5.95 2.94
C LEU A 20 -0.51 5.31 1.95
N VAL A 21 -0.38 4.01 1.68
CA VAL A 21 -1.28 3.30 0.77
C VAL A 21 -2.59 2.93 1.46
N THR A 22 -2.53 2.34 2.66
CA THR A 22 -3.72 1.87 3.37
C THR A 22 -4.59 3.00 3.89
N ASP A 23 -3.98 4.10 4.34
CA ASP A 23 -4.71 5.14 5.06
C ASP A 23 -5.03 6.33 4.16
N LEU A 24 -4.24 6.56 3.11
CA LEU A 24 -4.46 7.65 2.16
C LEU A 24 -5.08 7.18 0.84
N LEU A 25 -4.60 6.07 0.26
CA LEU A 25 -5.06 5.61 -1.06
C LEU A 25 -6.28 4.69 -1.01
N MET A 26 -6.39 3.78 -0.04
CA MET A 26 -7.56 2.90 0.05
C MET A 26 -8.88 3.66 0.21
N PRO A 27 -8.98 4.78 0.96
CA PRO A 27 -10.19 5.58 0.99
C PRO A 27 -10.58 6.17 -0.37
N ILE A 28 -9.60 6.51 -1.22
CA ILE A 28 -9.85 7.02 -2.58
C ILE A 28 -10.49 5.93 -3.44
N ILE A 29 -10.08 4.68 -3.27
CA ILE A 29 -10.67 3.53 -3.97
C ILE A 29 -12.05 3.21 -3.39
N GLN A 30 -12.21 3.30 -2.07
CA GLN A 30 -13.52 3.14 -1.44
C GLN A 30 -14.52 4.22 -1.91
N PHE A 31 -14.05 5.44 -2.23
CA PHE A 31 -14.86 6.49 -2.86
C PHE A 31 -15.27 6.17 -4.30
N ALA A 32 -14.47 5.38 -5.03
CA ALA A 32 -14.81 4.90 -6.37
C ALA A 32 -15.79 3.72 -6.35
N THR A 33 -15.89 3.00 -5.22
CA THR A 33 -16.92 1.97 -4.98
C THR A 33 -18.18 2.58 -4.36
N PRO A 34 -19.39 2.07 -4.66
CA PRO A 34 -20.63 2.59 -4.08
C PRO A 34 -20.57 2.56 -2.53
N PRO A 35 -21.04 3.63 -1.85
CA PRO A 35 -21.06 3.66 -0.39
C PRO A 35 -21.91 2.49 0.13
N GLY A 36 -21.31 1.66 1.00
CA GLY A 36 -21.97 0.51 1.65
C GLY A 36 -21.59 -0.87 1.11
N VAL A 37 -20.78 -0.97 0.04
CA VAL A 37 -20.23 -2.26 -0.42
C VAL A 37 -18.80 -2.40 0.06
N VAL A 38 -18.60 -3.19 1.12
CA VAL A 38 -17.26 -3.68 1.48
C VAL A 38 -16.90 -4.75 0.45
N TRP A 39 -16.28 -4.31 -0.65
CA TRP A 39 -15.82 -5.16 -1.75
C TRP A 39 -14.85 -6.27 -1.29
N GLN A 40 -14.26 -6.09 -0.11
CA GLN A 40 -13.40 -7.05 0.56
C GLN A 40 -14.18 -8.18 1.28
N ASP A 41 -15.45 -7.94 1.63
CA ASP A 41 -16.29 -8.92 2.33
C ASP A 41 -17.13 -9.76 1.36
N ILE A 42 -16.86 -9.68 0.06
CA ILE A 42 -17.49 -10.54 -0.94
C ILE A 42 -16.97 -11.97 -0.73
N SER A 43 -17.77 -12.75 -0.01
CA SER A 43 -17.55 -14.17 0.23
C SER A 43 -18.31 -15.02 -0.78
N PHE A 44 -17.66 -16.04 -1.33
CA PHE A 44 -18.30 -17.11 -2.08
C PHE A 44 -18.18 -18.41 -1.28
N GLY A 45 -19.16 -18.69 -0.42
CA GLY A 45 -19.06 -19.77 0.57
C GLY A 45 -17.97 -19.49 1.62
N PRO A 46 -17.13 -20.46 2.02
CA PRO A 46 -16.06 -20.25 2.99
C PRO A 46 -14.87 -19.44 2.43
N PHE A 47 -14.89 -19.06 1.14
CA PHE A 47 -13.82 -18.34 0.48
C PHE A 47 -14.07 -16.83 0.46
N LEU A 48 -13.17 -16.07 1.07
CA LEU A 48 -13.14 -14.60 1.06
C LEU A 48 -12.41 -14.10 -0.19
N VAL A 49 -13.08 -14.19 -1.34
CA VAL A 49 -12.52 -13.75 -2.64
C VAL A 49 -12.29 -12.24 -2.64
N GLY A 50 -13.19 -11.48 -2.00
CA GLY A 50 -13.05 -10.04 -1.83
C GLY A 50 -11.76 -9.65 -1.09
N GLN A 51 -11.43 -10.33 0.00
CA GLN A 51 -10.23 -10.03 0.79
C GLN A 51 -8.95 -10.31 -0.01
N PHE A 52 -8.93 -11.41 -0.77
CA PHE A 52 -7.81 -11.74 -1.63
C PHE A 52 -7.62 -10.69 -2.75
N MET A 53 -8.69 -10.31 -3.44
CA MET A 53 -8.65 -9.27 -4.46
C MET A 53 -8.25 -7.91 -3.87
N GLY A 54 -8.72 -7.58 -2.66
CA GLY A 54 -8.31 -6.40 -1.91
C GLY A 54 -6.82 -6.39 -1.59
N ALA A 55 -6.26 -7.51 -1.15
CA ALA A 55 -4.85 -7.65 -0.89
C ALA A 55 -4.01 -7.51 -2.19
N LEU A 56 -4.47 -8.09 -3.31
CA LEU A 56 -3.82 -7.96 -4.61
C LEU A 56 -3.79 -6.51 -5.10
N VAL A 57 -4.92 -5.78 -5.00
CA VAL A 57 -4.99 -4.37 -5.38
C VAL A 57 -4.08 -3.53 -4.48
N THR A 58 -4.11 -3.77 -3.16
CA THR A 58 -3.24 -3.07 -2.21
C THR A 58 -1.77 -3.30 -2.53
N PHE A 59 -1.38 -4.53 -2.87
CA PHE A 59 -0.01 -4.86 -3.28
C PHE A 59 0.42 -4.09 -4.54
N LEU A 60 -0.42 -4.06 -5.58
CA LEU A 60 -0.17 -3.30 -6.81
C LEU A 60 0.03 -1.81 -6.53
N LEU A 61 -0.77 -1.23 -5.64
CA LEU A 61 -0.63 0.17 -5.25
C LEU A 61 0.64 0.45 -4.45
N VAL A 62 0.99 -0.41 -3.49
CA VAL A 62 2.23 -0.27 -2.72
C VAL A 62 3.42 -0.22 -3.67
N VAL A 63 3.52 -1.15 -4.63
CA VAL A 63 4.63 -1.15 -5.60
C VAL A 63 4.63 0.12 -6.46
N LEU A 64 3.46 0.61 -6.89
CA LEU A 64 3.33 1.85 -7.65
C LEU A 64 3.80 3.08 -6.85
N VAL A 65 3.45 3.14 -5.56
CA VAL A 65 3.84 4.24 -4.66
C VAL A 65 5.33 4.20 -4.37
N VAL A 66 5.91 3.03 -4.06
CA VAL A 66 7.37 2.89 -3.90
C VAL A 66 8.08 3.37 -5.16
N PHE A 67 7.60 2.97 -6.33
CA PHE A 67 8.16 3.42 -7.60
C PHE A 67 8.08 4.95 -7.76
N LEU A 68 6.95 5.56 -7.38
CA LEU A 68 6.77 7.02 -7.43
C LEU A 68 7.75 7.72 -6.47
N ILE A 69 7.90 7.23 -5.24
CA ILE A 69 8.83 7.78 -4.24
C ILE A 69 10.28 7.71 -4.74
N VAL A 70 10.71 6.58 -5.29
CA VAL A 70 12.06 6.42 -5.87
C VAL A 70 12.25 7.39 -7.03
N LYS A 71 11.29 7.47 -7.94
CA LYS A 71 11.33 8.36 -9.11
C LYS A 71 11.37 9.84 -8.74
N VAL A 72 10.62 10.24 -7.71
CA VAL A 72 10.66 11.61 -7.17
C VAL A 72 12.00 11.87 -6.47
N SER A 73 12.51 10.92 -5.70
CA SER A 73 13.81 11.04 -5.02
C SER A 73 14.96 11.20 -6.02
N GLU A 74 14.95 10.46 -7.14
CA GLU A 74 15.93 10.61 -8.22
C GLU A 74 15.83 11.98 -8.91
N LYS A 75 14.60 12.46 -9.18
CA LYS A 75 14.37 13.77 -9.79
C LYS A 75 14.74 14.93 -8.86
N ALA A 76 14.57 14.74 -7.54
CA ALA A 76 14.80 15.78 -6.55
C ALA A 76 16.29 16.09 -6.33
N LYS A 77 17.23 15.24 -6.78
CA LYS A 77 18.70 15.47 -6.66
C LYS A 77 19.12 15.99 -5.28
N ILE A 78 18.48 15.53 -4.20
CA ILE A 78 18.94 15.82 -2.85
C ILE A 78 20.18 14.97 -2.65
N LYS A 79 21.33 15.64 -2.81
CA LYS A 79 22.65 15.09 -2.55
C LYS A 79 22.85 14.86 -1.05
#